data_AF-A0A6A1UWA6-F1
#
_entry.id   AF-A0A6A1UWA6-F1
#
_cell.length_a   1.000
_cell.length_b   1.000
_cell.length_c   1.000
_cell.angle_alpha   90.00
_cell.angle_beta   90.00
_cell.angle_gamma   90.00
#
_symmetry.space_group_name_H-M   'P 1'
#
loop_
_entity.id
_entity.type
_entity.pdbx_description
1 polymer ?
#
loop_
_entity_poly.entity_id
_entity_poly.type
_entity_poly.pdbx_seq_one_letter_code
_entity_poly.pdbx_strand_id
1 'polypeptide(L)'
;MVACPQDLRDLIDILTTITWVTSGHHAAANFGQYAYGGYFPNRPTIARTNMPTEDPTEEEWEKFMKKPEHALLQCFPSQLQATRVMAVLDILSNHSPDDKYLGEEMEPSWAKDPVIKAAFERFQGRLKELEGIIDERNSNT
;
A
#
# COMPACT_ATOMS: atom_id res chain seq x y z
N MET A 1 13.24 -15.91 10.07
CA MET A 1 14.63 -16.30 10.40
C MET A 1 15.42 -16.10 9.12
N VAL A 2 16.33 -15.12 9.05
CA VAL A 2 17.19 -14.95 7.88
C VAL A 2 18.34 -15.96 8.04
N ALA A 3 18.53 -16.86 7.08
CA ALA A 3 19.63 -17.82 7.12
C ALA A 3 20.98 -17.10 7.05
N CYS A 4 22.02 -17.67 7.67
CA CYS A 4 23.38 -17.14 7.55
C CYS A 4 23.85 -17.26 6.10
N PRO A 5 24.33 -16.19 5.44
CA PRO A 5 24.81 -16.27 4.06
C PRO A 5 26.00 -17.22 3.96
N GLN A 6 25.94 -18.18 3.03
CA GLN A 6 27.00 -19.16 2.81
C GLN A 6 27.94 -18.74 1.68
N ASP A 7 27.47 -17.91 0.74
CA ASP A 7 28.29 -17.30 -0.30
C ASP A 7 27.89 -15.84 -0.63
N LEU A 8 28.56 -15.23 -1.61
CA LEU A 8 28.30 -13.85 -2.04
C LEU A 8 26.88 -13.67 -2.61
N ARG A 9 26.30 -14.69 -3.25
CA ARG A 9 24.97 -14.61 -3.85
C ARG A 9 23.91 -14.56 -2.75
N ASP A 10 24.07 -15.39 -1.72
CA ASP A 10 23.20 -15.33 -0.54
C ASP A 10 23.20 -13.92 0.08
N LEU A 11 24.38 -13.29 0.20
CA LEU A 11 24.47 -11.93 0.74
C LEU A 11 23.74 -10.91 -0.16
N ILE A 12 23.92 -10.99 -1.48
CA ILE A 12 23.24 -10.11 -2.44
C ILE A 12 21.72 -10.29 -2.34
N ASP A 13 21.23 -11.53 -2.29
CA ASP A 13 19.80 -11.82 -2.25
C ASP A 13 19.17 -11.38 -0.94
N ILE A 14 19.86 -11.60 0.19
CA ILE A 14 19.40 -11.14 1.51
C ILE A 14 19.30 -9.61 1.53
N LEU A 15 20.34 -8.91 1.11
CA LEU A 15 20.36 -7.44 1.11
C LEU A 15 19.32 -6.88 0.14
N THR A 16 19.20 -7.44 -1.06
CA THR A 16 18.19 -7.05 -2.05
C THR A 16 16.78 -7.23 -1.50
N THR A 17 16.52 -8.34 -0.81
CA THR A 17 15.21 -8.60 -0.18
C THR A 17 14.91 -7.59 0.91
N ILE A 18 15.88 -7.29 1.78
CA ILE A 18 15.71 -6.28 2.83
C ILE A 18 15.39 -4.93 2.20
N THR A 19 16.21 -4.47 1.25
CA THR A 19 16.01 -3.19 0.56
C THR A 19 14.65 -3.13 -0.13
N TRP A 20 14.25 -4.20 -0.83
CA TRP A 20 12.95 -4.27 -1.50
C TRP A 20 11.77 -4.18 -0.53
N VAL A 21 11.80 -4.98 0.55
CA VAL A 21 10.71 -5.06 1.54
C VAL A 21 10.52 -3.72 2.24
N THR A 22 11.61 -3.05 2.64
CA THR A 22 11.54 -1.77 3.35
C THR A 22 11.28 -0.57 2.44
N SER A 23 11.28 -0.75 1.12
CA SER A 23 11.04 0.33 0.15
C SER A 23 9.81 0.03 -0.72
N GLY A 24 10.02 -0.47 -1.94
CA GLY A 24 8.98 -0.63 -2.96
C GLY A 24 7.82 -1.50 -2.50
N HIS A 25 8.07 -2.60 -1.77
CA HIS A 25 7.01 -3.46 -1.28
C HIS A 25 6.11 -2.74 -0.25
N HIS A 26 6.71 -2.12 0.76
CA HIS A 26 5.98 -1.35 1.77
C HIS A 26 5.20 -0.21 1.10
N ALA A 27 5.84 0.56 0.23
CA ALA A 27 5.20 1.69 -0.44
C ALA A 27 3.96 1.26 -1.24
N ALA A 28 4.06 0.18 -2.00
CA ALA A 28 2.95 -0.36 -2.81
C ALA A 28 1.76 -0.84 -1.97
N ALA A 29 2.01 -1.41 -0.79
CA ALA A 29 0.95 -1.88 0.10
C ALA A 29 0.38 -0.79 1.04
N ASN A 30 1.15 0.30 1.26
CA ASN A 30 0.85 1.30 2.29
C ASN A 30 0.20 2.57 1.72
N PHE A 31 0.83 3.28 0.79
CA PHE A 31 0.44 4.65 0.44
C PHE A 31 -0.86 4.74 -0.38
N GLY A 32 -1.30 3.63 -0.97
CA GLY A 32 -2.61 3.53 -1.63
C GLY A 32 -3.78 3.33 -0.66
N GLN A 33 -3.54 3.14 0.64
CA GLN A 33 -4.56 2.77 1.61
C GLN A 33 -5.73 3.76 1.65
N TYR A 34 -5.46 5.07 1.75
CA TYR A 34 -6.51 6.07 1.76
C TYR A 34 -7.15 6.26 0.38
N ALA A 35 -6.37 6.28 -0.69
CA ALA A 35 -6.89 6.45 -2.05
C ALA A 35 -7.96 5.39 -2.40
N TYR A 36 -7.76 4.14 -1.99
CA TYR A 36 -8.73 3.06 -2.22
C TYR A 36 -9.70 2.82 -1.05
N GLY A 37 -9.29 3.08 0.20
CA GLY A 37 -10.07 2.77 1.40
C GLY A 37 -10.79 3.94 2.04
N GLY A 38 -10.49 5.18 1.62
CA GLY A 38 -11.14 6.40 2.11
C GLY A 38 -12.63 6.45 1.76
N TYR A 39 -13.02 5.87 0.62
CA TYR A 39 -14.41 5.53 0.33
C TYR A 39 -14.73 4.14 0.91
N PHE A 40 -15.24 4.10 2.14
CA PHE A 40 -15.42 2.85 2.91
C PHE A 40 -16.15 1.71 2.17
N PRO A 41 -17.15 1.95 1.27
CA PRO A 41 -17.80 0.86 0.56
C PRO A 41 -16.87 0.12 -0.41
N ASN A 42 -15.81 0.78 -0.90
CA ASN A 42 -14.80 0.14 -1.76
C ASN A 42 -13.91 -0.85 -1.00
N ARG A 43 -13.71 -0.63 0.31
CA ARG A 43 -12.89 -1.50 1.16
C ARG A 43 -13.42 -1.57 2.60
N PRO A 44 -14.58 -2.24 2.83
CA PRO A 44 -15.16 -2.34 4.17
C PRO A 44 -14.25 -3.19 5.09
N THR A 45 -13.99 -2.70 6.29
CA THR A 45 -13.09 -3.35 7.25
C THR A 45 -13.78 -4.34 8.18
N ILE A 46 -15.11 -4.31 8.26
CA ILE A 46 -15.92 -5.20 9.07
C ILE A 46 -17.27 -5.43 8.39
N ALA A 47 -17.79 -6.65 8.54
CA ALA A 47 -19.20 -6.98 8.34
C ALA A 47 -19.87 -7.15 9.72
N ARG A 48 -20.95 -6.41 9.98
CA ARG A 48 -21.69 -6.37 11.25
C ARG A 48 -22.90 -7.31 11.29
N THR A 49 -23.26 -7.87 10.15
CA THR A 49 -24.35 -8.83 10.01
C THR A 49 -23.82 -10.14 9.47
N ASN A 50 -24.57 -11.23 9.69
CA ASN A 50 -24.27 -12.51 9.05
C ASN A 50 -24.45 -12.39 7.53
N MET A 51 -23.83 -13.34 6.81
CA MET A 51 -24.10 -13.51 5.39
C MET A 51 -25.59 -13.80 5.17
N PRO A 52 -26.27 -13.11 4.24
CA PRO A 52 -27.62 -13.47 3.84
C PRO A 52 -27.69 -14.92 3.37
N THR A 53 -28.80 -15.59 3.66
CA THR A 53 -29.11 -16.94 3.18
C THR A 53 -30.13 -16.89 2.04
N GLU A 54 -30.27 -17.99 1.31
CA GLU A 54 -31.31 -18.14 0.25
C GLU A 54 -32.73 -18.29 0.82
N ASP A 55 -32.86 -18.49 2.13
CA ASP A 55 -34.11 -18.64 2.86
C ASP A 55 -34.34 -17.44 3.82
N PRO A 56 -34.60 -16.22 3.32
CA PRO A 56 -34.91 -15.09 4.18
C PRO A 56 -36.30 -15.26 4.81
N THR A 57 -36.49 -14.67 5.98
CA THR A 57 -37.85 -14.47 6.50
C THR A 57 -38.62 -13.48 5.62
N GLU A 58 -39.95 -13.57 5.58
CA GLU A 58 -40.80 -12.64 4.82
C GLU A 58 -40.50 -11.18 5.20
N GLU A 59 -40.26 -10.91 6.49
CA GLU A 59 -39.92 -9.57 6.99
C GLU A 59 -38.57 -9.07 6.47
N GLU A 60 -37.54 -9.92 6.43
CA GLU A 60 -36.22 -9.56 5.88
C GLU A 60 -36.32 -9.30 4.38
N TRP A 61 -37.11 -10.11 3.67
CA TRP A 61 -37.33 -9.96 2.24
C TRP A 61 -38.07 -8.66 1.91
N GLU A 62 -39.17 -8.35 2.61
CA GLU A 62 -39.90 -7.09 2.45
C GLU A 62 -39.02 -5.87 2.74
N LYS A 63 -38.21 -5.91 3.82
CA LYS A 63 -37.27 -4.83 4.16
C LYS A 63 -36.23 -4.63 3.07
N PHE A 64 -35.67 -5.72 2.53
CA PHE A 64 -34.68 -5.67 1.46
C PHE A 64 -35.30 -5.09 0.18
N MET A 65 -36.46 -5.59 -0.26
CA MET A 65 -37.14 -5.11 -1.46
C MET A 65 -37.53 -3.64 -1.38
N LYS A 66 -37.90 -3.15 -0.19
CA LYS A 66 -38.23 -1.75 0.03
C LYS A 66 -37.00 -0.83 0.03
N LYS A 67 -35.86 -1.28 0.57
CA LYS A 67 -34.66 -0.45 0.74
C LYS A 67 -33.37 -1.30 0.72
N PRO A 68 -32.94 -1.80 -0.46
CA PRO A 68 -31.84 -2.75 -0.55
C PRO A 68 -30.50 -2.18 -0.08
N GLU A 69 -30.26 -0.88 -0.26
CA GLU A 69 -29.05 -0.20 0.23
C GLU A 69 -28.94 -0.22 1.76
N HIS A 70 -30.08 -0.33 2.46
CA HIS A 70 -30.08 -0.45 3.92
C HIS A 70 -29.45 -1.77 4.37
N ALA A 71 -29.62 -2.86 3.63
CA ALA A 71 -28.98 -4.13 3.96
C ALA A 71 -27.45 -4.01 3.90
N LEU A 72 -26.93 -3.35 2.87
CA LEU A 72 -25.49 -3.07 2.76
C LEU A 72 -25.00 -2.16 3.88
N LEU A 73 -25.73 -1.09 4.21
CA LEU A 73 -25.35 -0.18 5.30
C LEU A 73 -25.44 -0.83 6.69
N GLN A 74 -26.31 -1.83 6.89
CA GLN A 74 -26.34 -2.62 8.12
C GLN A 74 -25.14 -3.58 8.19
N CYS A 75 -24.76 -4.19 7.07
CA CYS A 75 -23.59 -5.06 6.98
C CYS A 75 -22.27 -4.27 7.14
N PHE A 76 -22.09 -3.18 6.42
CA PHE A 76 -20.87 -2.37 6.42
C PHE A 76 -20.60 -1.68 7.77
N PRO A 77 -19.37 -1.16 7.99
CA PRO A 77 -19.04 -0.43 9.21
C PRO A 77 -20.05 0.69 9.49
N SER A 78 -20.34 0.95 10.77
CA SER A 78 -21.12 2.13 11.14
C SER A 78 -20.38 3.41 10.75
N GLN A 79 -21.09 4.54 10.67
CA GLN A 79 -20.47 5.83 10.32
C GLN A 79 -19.28 6.17 11.23
N LEU A 80 -19.40 5.91 12.54
CA LEU A 80 -18.32 6.14 13.51
C LEU A 80 -17.12 5.20 13.27
N GLN A 81 -17.37 3.93 12.95
CA GLN A 81 -16.32 2.96 12.65
C GLN A 81 -15.60 3.31 11.34
N ALA A 82 -16.36 3.62 10.28
CA ALA A 82 -15.83 4.04 8.99
C ALA A 82 -14.97 5.30 9.14
N THR A 83 -15.48 6.33 9.82
CA THR A 83 -14.75 7.59 10.05
C THR A 83 -13.44 7.35 10.81
N ARG A 84 -13.44 6.49 11.83
CA ARG A 84 -12.24 6.15 12.59
C ARG A 84 -11.19 5.47 11.71
N VAL A 85 -11.61 4.52 10.88
CA VAL A 85 -10.70 3.84 9.94
C VAL A 85 -10.17 4.82 8.91
N MET A 86 -11.03 5.64 8.32
CA MET A 86 -10.63 6.66 7.33
C MET A 86 -9.55 7.59 7.90
N ALA A 87 -9.69 8.07 9.14
CA ALA A 87 -8.69 8.91 9.78
C ALA A 87 -7.34 8.18 9.97
N VAL A 88 -7.36 6.89 10.31
CA VAL A 88 -6.13 6.09 10.41
C VAL A 88 -5.48 5.90 9.04
N LEU A 89 -6.27 5.54 8.01
CA LEU A 89 -5.74 5.35 6.66
C LEU A 89 -5.17 6.65 6.10
N ASP A 90 -5.78 7.80 6.41
CA ASP A 90 -5.27 9.12 6.01
C ASP A 90 -3.88 9.35 6.59
N ILE A 91 -3.72 9.18 7.90
CA ILE A 91 -2.42 9.36 8.57
C ILE A 91 -1.37 8.39 7.98
N LEU A 92 -1.72 7.12 7.77
CA LEU A 92 -0.79 6.10 7.28
C LEU A 92 -0.41 6.27 5.79
N SER A 93 -1.23 6.99 5.01
CA SER A 93 -1.00 7.16 3.56
C SER A 93 -0.28 8.46 3.21
N ASN A 94 -0.09 9.35 4.18
CA ASN A 94 0.57 10.63 3.95
C ASN A 94 2.10 10.50 4.07
N HIS A 95 2.80 11.29 3.25
CA HIS A 95 4.25 11.43 3.30
C HIS A 95 4.66 12.59 4.20
N SER A 96 5.70 12.39 5.01
CA SER A 96 6.27 13.45 5.84
C SER A 96 7.08 14.42 4.97
N PRO A 97 7.11 15.73 5.29
CA PRO A 97 8.04 16.67 4.66
C PRO A 97 9.52 16.28 4.83
N ASP A 98 9.84 15.51 5.87
CA ASP A 98 11.19 15.05 6.18
C ASP A 98 11.50 13.64 5.62
N ASP A 99 10.60 13.06 4.82
CA ASP A 99 10.82 11.73 4.21
C ASP A 99 12.00 11.76 3.25
N LYS A 100 12.76 10.66 3.22
CA LYS A 100 13.84 10.43 2.25
C LYS A 100 13.44 9.32 1.30
N TYR A 101 13.45 9.61 0.00
CA TYR A 101 13.00 8.65 -1.00
C TYR A 101 14.15 7.74 -1.48
N LEU A 102 13.77 6.56 -1.99
CA LEU A 102 14.70 5.56 -2.46
C LEU A 102 15.60 6.13 -3.57
N GLY A 103 16.91 6.14 -3.36
CA GLY A 103 17.88 6.61 -4.34
C GLY A 103 17.93 8.12 -4.54
N GLU A 104 17.29 8.91 -3.67
CA GLU A 104 17.31 10.37 -3.72
C GLU A 104 18.60 10.95 -3.13
N GLU A 105 18.81 10.75 -1.83
CA GLU A 105 19.96 11.28 -1.10
C GLU A 105 21.08 10.23 -0.96
N MET A 106 22.29 10.64 -1.32
CA MET A 106 23.49 9.83 -1.10
C MET A 106 24.09 10.14 0.28
N GLU A 107 24.41 9.11 1.06
CA GLU A 107 25.13 9.34 2.32
C GLU A 107 26.51 9.96 2.07
N PRO A 108 26.93 10.99 2.82
CA PRO A 108 28.21 11.67 2.60
C PRO A 108 29.44 10.75 2.70
N SER A 109 29.33 9.65 3.45
CA SER A 109 30.40 8.64 3.55
C SER A 109 30.56 7.82 2.27
N TRP A 110 29.45 7.52 1.57
CA TRP A 110 29.46 6.79 0.30
C TRP A 110 30.11 7.61 -0.81
N ALA A 111 29.88 8.93 -0.82
CA ALA A 111 30.44 9.84 -1.81
C ALA A 111 31.99 9.92 -1.78
N LYS A 112 32.61 9.55 -0.66
CA LYS A 112 34.07 9.54 -0.49
C LYS A 112 34.75 8.35 -1.18
N ASP A 113 34.00 7.28 -1.43
CA ASP A 113 34.48 6.12 -2.17
C ASP A 113 34.00 6.21 -3.64
N PRO A 114 34.91 6.36 -4.62
CA PRO A 114 34.52 6.50 -6.03
C PRO A 114 33.70 5.32 -6.57
N VAL A 115 33.93 4.10 -6.08
CA VAL A 115 33.24 2.90 -6.55
C VAL A 115 31.80 2.88 -6.02
N ILE A 116 31.62 3.17 -4.73
CA ILE A 116 30.29 3.25 -4.12
C ILE A 116 29.50 4.41 -4.71
N LYS A 117 30.12 5.58 -4.87
CA LYS A 117 29.51 6.75 -5.51
C LYS A 117 28.97 6.41 -6.91
N ALA A 118 29.80 5.84 -7.76
CA ALA A 118 29.40 5.46 -9.12
C ALA A 118 28.30 4.39 -9.14
N ALA A 119 28.29 3.46 -8.17
CA ALA A 119 27.22 2.48 -8.03
C ALA A 119 25.88 3.12 -7.65
N PHE A 120 25.89 4.06 -6.69
CA PHE A 120 24.69 4.79 -6.28
C PHE A 120 24.16 5.69 -7.38
N GLU A 121 25.02 6.43 -8.09
CA GLU A 121 24.62 7.27 -9.24
C GLU A 121 23.95 6.44 -10.35
N ARG A 122 24.47 5.24 -10.62
CA ARG A 122 23.84 4.30 -11.55
C ARG A 122 22.46 3.85 -11.06
N PHE A 123 22.35 3.50 -9.78
CA PHE A 123 21.07 3.11 -9.17
C PHE A 123 20.04 4.22 -9.27
N GLN A 124 20.41 5.46 -8.89
CA GLN A 124 19.57 6.63 -9.01
C GLN A 124 19.15 6.90 -10.47
N GLY A 125 20.08 6.80 -11.43
CA GLY A 125 19.76 6.94 -12.85
C GLY A 125 18.73 5.92 -13.32
N ARG A 126 18.88 4.65 -12.93
CA ARG A 126 17.92 3.58 -13.27
C ARG A 126 16.54 3.78 -12.65
N LEU A 127 16.45 4.39 -11.45
CA LEU A 127 15.16 4.73 -10.85
C LEU A 127 14.45 5.85 -11.62
N LYS A 128 15.17 6.88 -12.08
CA LYS A 128 14.60 7.94 -12.92
C LYS A 128 14.11 7.43 -14.27
N GLU A 129 14.86 6.50 -14.88
CA GLU A 129 14.39 5.81 -16.09
C GLU A 129 13.10 5.03 -15.83
N LEU A 130 13.01 4.33 -14.69
CA LEU A 130 11.80 3.58 -14.31
C LEU A 130 10.59 4.50 -14.08
N GLU A 131 10.79 5.64 -13.42
CA GLU A 131 9.76 6.68 -13.24
C GLU A 131 9.20 7.12 -14.59
N GLY A 132 10.07 7.46 -15.55
CA GLY A 132 9.65 7.84 -16.90
C GLY A 132 8.86 6.74 -17.63
N ILE A 133 9.26 5.47 -17.50
CA ILE A 133 8.50 4.33 -18.07
C ILE A 133 7.10 4.23 -17.45
N ILE A 134 6.98 4.46 -16.14
CA ILE A 134 5.70 4.40 -15.44
C ILE A 134 4.80 5.57 -15.89
N ASP A 135 5.34 6.77 -16.02
CA ASP A 135 4.60 7.96 -16.46
C ASP A 135 4.09 7.82 -17.90
N GLU A 136 4.93 7.30 -18.81
CA GLU A 136 4.53 7.01 -20.19
C GLU A 136 3.37 6.01 -20.20
N ARG A 137 3.48 4.91 -19.44
CA ARG A 137 2.43 3.89 -19.36
C ARG A 137 1.13 4.46 -18.79
N ASN A 138 1.21 5.31 -17.77
CA ASN A 138 0.03 5.94 -17.17
C ASN A 138 -0.64 6.96 -18.11
N SER A 139 0.12 7.53 -19.05
CA SER A 139 -0.37 8.51 -20.03
C SER A 139 -1.01 7.86 -21.27
N ASN A 140 -0.82 6.55 -21.48
CA ASN A 140 -1.42 5.80 -22.59
C ASN A 140 -2.91 5.49 -22.34
N THR A 141 -3.72 6.55 -22.29
CA THR A 141 -5.20 6.48 -22.15
C THR A 141 -5.91 6.54 -23.49
#